data_AF-A0A1Q8V8C9-F1
#
_entry.id   AF-A0A1Q8V8C9-F1
#
_cell.length_a   1.000
_cell.length_b   1.000
_cell.length_c   1.000
_cell.angle_alpha   90.00
_cell.angle_beta   90.00
_cell.angle_gamma   90.00
#
_symmetry.space_group_name_H-M   'P 1'
#
loop_
_entity.id
_entity.type
_entity.pdbx_description
1 polymer ?
#
loop_
_entity_poly.entity_id
_entity_poly.type
_entity_poly.pdbx_seq_one_letter_code
_entity_poly.pdbx_strand_id
1 'polypeptide(L)'
;MIYLDTSVALLALLSQPGADEAARLIMEARATEGLVSSRLLQVEMARAAHRDHFDVRVVDEFIAGVGLIEIGPDVIECASALTGELKSLDAIHLATATLLDDPRHPVTVLTHDVRLADAARSRGLGAIDPLGS
;
A
#
# COMPACT_ATOMS: atom_id res chain seq x y z
N MET A 1 8.40 -4.14 8.70
CA MET A 1 6.97 -3.75 8.68
C MET A 1 6.47 -3.82 7.24
N ILE A 2 5.20 -4.10 7.04
CA ILE A 2 4.62 -4.15 5.69
C ILE A 2 3.85 -2.86 5.41
N TYR A 3 4.26 -2.17 4.34
CA TYR A 3 3.53 -1.05 3.78
C TYR A 3 2.57 -1.55 2.70
N LEU A 4 1.27 -1.45 2.95
CA LEU A 4 0.21 -1.88 2.04
C LEU A 4 -0.09 -0.80 1.01
N ASP A 5 0.03 -1.15 -0.26
CA ASP A 5 -0.50 -0.38 -1.37
C ASP A 5 -1.97 -0.76 -1.65
N THR A 6 -2.75 0.18 -2.19
CA THR A 6 -4.16 0.00 -2.49
C THR A 6 -4.40 -1.08 -3.53
N SER A 7 -3.48 -1.28 -4.49
CA SER A 7 -3.62 -2.34 -5.49
C SER A 7 -3.81 -3.73 -4.85
N VAL A 8 -3.07 -4.04 -3.78
CA VAL A 8 -3.17 -5.33 -3.07
C VAL A 8 -4.38 -5.38 -2.16
N ALA A 9 -4.73 -4.26 -1.52
CA ALA A 9 -5.96 -4.15 -0.73
C ALA A 9 -7.20 -4.46 -1.59
N LEU A 10 -7.26 -3.90 -2.80
CA LEU A 10 -8.32 -4.17 -3.76
C LEU A 10 -8.23 -5.59 -4.29
N LEU A 11 -7.05 -6.09 -4.64
CA LEU A 11 -6.87 -7.48 -5.10
C LEU A 11 -7.50 -8.49 -4.12
N ALA A 12 -7.27 -8.30 -2.81
CA ALA A 12 -7.83 -9.15 -1.76
C ALA A 12 -9.37 -9.05 -1.65
N LEU A 13 -9.98 -7.89 -1.92
CA LEU A 13 -11.43 -7.71 -1.83
C LEU A 13 -12.20 -8.11 -3.09
N LEU A 14 -11.54 -8.05 -4.26
CA LEU A 14 -12.21 -8.17 -5.55
C LEU A 14 -12.46 -9.61 -6.03
N SER A 15 -12.11 -10.63 -5.24
CA SER A 15 -12.20 -12.06 -5.63
C SER A 15 -11.54 -12.34 -7.00
N GLN A 16 -10.48 -11.60 -7.34
CA GLN A 16 -9.71 -11.77 -8.56
C GLN A 16 -8.63 -12.86 -8.39
N PRO A 17 -8.03 -13.37 -9.48
CA PRO A 17 -6.86 -14.25 -9.36
C PRO A 17 -5.81 -13.60 -8.47
N GLY A 18 -5.36 -14.29 -7.42
CA GLY A 18 -4.43 -13.72 -6.43
C GLY A 18 -5.07 -13.15 -5.17
N ALA A 19 -6.40 -13.08 -5.09
CA ALA A 19 -7.11 -12.58 -3.90
C ALA A 19 -6.77 -13.37 -2.63
N ASP A 20 -6.71 -14.71 -2.72
CA ASP A 20 -6.40 -15.57 -1.57
C ASP A 20 -4.98 -15.32 -1.05
N GLU A 21 -4.01 -15.17 -1.96
CA GLU A 21 -2.61 -14.92 -1.58
C GLU A 21 -2.42 -13.49 -1.05
N ALA A 22 -3.08 -12.50 -1.65
CA ALA A 22 -3.12 -11.14 -1.13
C ALA A 22 -3.72 -11.09 0.28
N ALA A 23 -4.85 -11.77 0.50
CA ALA A 23 -5.48 -11.88 1.80
C ALA A 23 -4.56 -12.57 2.83
N ARG A 24 -3.90 -13.67 2.42
CA ARG A 24 -2.94 -14.39 3.27
C ARG A 24 -1.79 -13.49 3.72
N LEU A 25 -1.15 -12.77 2.79
CA LEU A 25 -0.05 -11.85 3.08
C LEU A 25 -0.48 -10.68 3.97
N ILE A 26 -1.67 -10.12 3.74
CA ILE A 26 -2.26 -9.06 4.58
C ILE A 26 -2.49 -9.59 6.00
N MET A 27 -3.06 -10.78 6.16
CA MET A 27 -3.33 -11.38 7.47
C MET A 27 -2.03 -11.70 8.22
N GLU A 28 -1.03 -12.24 7.52
CA GLU A 28 0.30 -12.50 8.08
C GLU A 28 0.95 -11.20 8.57
N ALA A 29 0.98 -10.17 7.73
CA ALA A 29 1.53 -8.86 8.07
C ALA A 29 0.87 -8.22 9.30
N ARG A 30 -0.46 -8.35 9.45
CA ARG A 30 -1.19 -7.88 10.63
C ARG A 30 -0.76 -8.60 11.91
N ALA A 31 -0.46 -9.89 11.81
CA ALA A 31 -0.16 -10.72 12.97
C ALA A 31 1.29 -10.60 13.45
N THR A 32 2.24 -10.32 12.55
CA THR A 32 3.69 -10.48 12.85
C THR A 32 4.52 -9.21 12.69
N GLU A 33 4.30 -8.44 11.62
CA GLU A 33 5.24 -7.38 11.20
C GLU A 33 4.71 -5.96 11.39
N GLY A 34 3.41 -5.82 11.62
CA GLY A 34 2.70 -4.55 11.54
C GLY A 34 2.34 -4.20 10.10
N LEU A 35 1.06 -3.92 9.87
CA LEU A 35 0.51 -3.52 8.58
C LEU A 35 0.16 -2.04 8.61
N VAL A 36 0.83 -1.26 7.76
CA VAL A 36 0.62 0.19 7.65
C VAL A 36 0.32 0.61 6.22
N SER A 37 -0.27 1.79 6.04
CA SER A 37 -0.43 2.41 4.72
C SER A 37 -0.54 3.92 4.86
N SER A 38 -0.46 4.66 3.76
CA SER A 38 -0.84 6.06 3.73
C SER A 38 -2.32 6.23 4.04
N ARG A 39 -2.68 7.36 4.65
CA ARG A 39 -4.06 7.85 4.78
C ARG A 39 -4.81 7.86 3.44
N LEU A 40 -4.07 7.93 2.32
CA LEU A 40 -4.57 7.83 0.96
C LEU A 40 -5.35 6.53 0.69
N LEU A 41 -4.98 5.41 1.33
CA LEU A 41 -5.69 4.13 1.24
C LEU A 41 -7.19 4.30 1.48
N GLN A 42 -7.60 5.11 2.47
CA GLN A 42 -9.03 5.33 2.73
C GLN A 42 -9.73 6.00 1.54
N VAL A 43 -9.09 6.98 0.92
CA VAL A 43 -9.66 7.69 -0.23
C VAL A 43 -9.78 6.76 -1.42
N GLU A 44 -8.74 6.00 -1.72
CA GLU A 44 -8.73 5.13 -2.90
C GLU A 44 -9.69 3.95 -2.75
N MET A 45 -9.73 3.32 -1.56
CA MET A 45 -10.68 2.24 -1.27
C MET A 45 -12.13 2.74 -1.30
N ALA A 46 -12.43 3.91 -0.74
CA ALA A 46 -13.77 4.50 -0.81
C ALA A 46 -14.16 4.82 -2.27
N ARG A 47 -13.24 5.34 -3.07
CA ARG A 47 -13.50 5.60 -4.50
C ARG A 47 -13.72 4.31 -5.29
N ALA A 48 -12.97 3.26 -4.99
CA ALA A 48 -13.17 1.94 -5.58
C ALA A 48 -14.55 1.37 -5.20
N ALA A 49 -14.94 1.43 -3.92
CA ALA A 49 -16.26 0.99 -3.47
C ALA A 49 -17.40 1.70 -4.20
N HIS A 50 -17.30 3.01 -4.42
CA HIS A 50 -18.32 3.73 -5.20
C HIS A 50 -18.35 3.31 -6.67
N ARG A 51 -17.18 3.12 -7.30
CA ARG A 51 -17.07 2.79 -8.73
C ARG A 51 -17.54 1.36 -9.03
N ASP A 52 -17.19 0.44 -8.16
CA ASP A 52 -17.34 -1.00 -8.39
C ASP A 52 -18.47 -1.61 -7.51
N HIS A 53 -19.21 -0.75 -6.79
CA HIS A 53 -20.38 -1.07 -5.96
C HIS A 53 -20.12 -2.04 -4.80
N PHE A 54 -19.00 -1.85 -4.09
CA PHE A 54 -18.74 -2.57 -2.83
C PHE A 54 -19.46 -1.96 -1.64
N ASP A 55 -19.71 -2.80 -0.64
CA ASP A 55 -20.22 -2.35 0.65
C ASP A 55 -19.13 -1.55 1.38
N VAL A 56 -19.42 -0.27 1.64
CA VAL A 56 -18.50 0.63 2.36
C VAL A 56 -18.13 0.11 3.74
N ARG A 57 -19.01 -0.70 4.38
CA ARG A 57 -18.74 -1.32 5.67
C ARG A 57 -17.58 -2.30 5.61
N VAL A 58 -17.45 -3.04 4.50
CA VAL A 58 -16.33 -3.95 4.27
C VAL A 58 -15.02 -3.16 4.14
N VAL A 59 -15.05 -2.00 3.48
CA VAL A 59 -13.90 -1.09 3.39
C VAL A 59 -13.50 -0.54 4.76
N ASP A 60 -14.46 -0.08 5.56
CA ASP A 60 -14.20 0.45 6.90
C ASP A 60 -13.63 -0.63 7.83
N GLU A 61 -14.18 -1.84 7.82
CA GLU A 61 -13.66 -2.99 8.58
C GLU A 61 -12.26 -3.39 8.13
N PHE A 62 -11.99 -3.36 6.83
CA PHE A 62 -10.66 -3.62 6.30
C PHE A 62 -9.66 -2.57 6.81
N ILE A 63 -9.98 -1.28 6.67
CA ILE A 63 -9.10 -0.17 7.05
C ILE A 63 -8.82 -0.16 8.56
N ALA A 64 -9.79 -0.56 9.40
CA ALA A 64 -9.64 -0.57 10.85
C ALA A 64 -8.45 -1.42 11.36
N GLY A 65 -7.99 -2.40 10.58
CA GLY A 65 -6.80 -3.19 10.91
C GLY A 65 -5.52 -2.76 10.19
N VAL A 66 -5.48 -1.56 9.62
CA VAL A 66 -4.29 -0.97 8.98
C VAL A 66 -3.89 0.29 9.74
N GLY A 67 -2.62 0.38 10.15
CA GLY A 67 -2.07 1.63 10.70
C GLY A 67 -1.97 2.69 9.62
N LEU A 68 -2.76 3.75 9.70
CA LEU A 68 -2.75 4.82 8.70
C LEU A 68 -1.75 5.91 9.07
N ILE A 69 -0.90 6.26 8.10
CA ILE A 69 0.12 7.31 8.20
C ILE A 69 -0.37 8.56 7.50
N GLU A 70 -0.37 9.69 8.22
CA GLU A 70 -0.88 10.97 7.73
C GLU A 70 -0.06 11.53 6.57
N ILE A 71 -0.73 12.18 5.63
CA ILE A 71 -0.09 12.85 4.49
C ILE A 71 0.27 14.27 4.91
N GLY A 72 1.38 14.39 5.63
CA GLY A 72 1.93 15.66 6.10
C GLY A 72 2.82 16.38 5.07
N PRO A 73 3.33 17.58 5.42
CA PRO A 73 4.25 18.34 4.57
C PRO A 73 5.45 17.53 4.09
N ASP A 74 6.06 16.72 4.96
CA ASP A 74 7.23 15.90 4.63
C ASP A 74 6.91 14.84 3.57
N VAL A 75 5.72 14.23 3.63
CA VAL A 75 5.24 13.29 2.61
C VAL A 75 5.06 14.01 1.28
N ILE A 76 4.48 15.21 1.30
CA ILE A 76 4.28 16.02 0.09
C ILE A 76 5.62 16.45 -0.53
N GLU A 77 6.57 16.90 0.29
CA GLU A 77 7.91 17.27 -0.17
C GLU A 77 8.62 16.06 -0.78
N CYS A 78 8.64 14.93 -0.06
CA CYS A 78 9.26 13.69 -0.54
C CYS A 78 8.62 13.22 -1.86
N ALA A 79 7.28 13.20 -1.94
CA ALA A 79 6.56 12.80 -3.15
C ALA A 79 6.85 13.74 -4.33
N SER A 80 6.94 15.06 -4.08
CA SER A 80 7.22 16.06 -5.11
C SER A 80 8.64 15.96 -5.68
N ALA A 81 9.58 15.44 -4.89
CA ALA A 81 10.95 15.20 -5.31
C ALA A 81 11.11 13.88 -6.10
N LEU A 82 10.12 12.99 -6.09
CA LEU A 82 10.16 11.77 -6.90
C LEU A 82 10.11 12.13 -8.38
N THR A 83 11.07 11.60 -9.13
CA THR A 83 11.15 11.75 -10.59
C THR A 83 10.92 10.39 -11.24
N GLY A 84 10.34 10.36 -12.45
CA GLY A 84 10.03 9.14 -13.18
C GLY A 84 8.56 9.02 -13.57
N GLU A 85 8.11 7.80 -13.89
CA GLU A 85 6.78 7.53 -14.45
C GLU A 85 5.70 7.14 -13.42
N LEU A 86 5.95 7.34 -12.12
CA LEU A 86 4.92 7.08 -11.11
C LEU A 86 3.79 8.10 -11.24
N LYS A 87 2.55 7.62 -11.09
CA LYS A 87 1.41 8.52 -10.96
C LYS A 87 1.47 9.22 -9.60
N SER A 88 0.79 10.36 -9.46
CA SER A 88 0.83 11.17 -8.24
C SER A 88 0.41 10.41 -6.98
N LEU A 89 -0.56 9.48 -7.08
CA LEU A 89 -1.02 8.69 -5.94
C LEU A 89 0.03 7.64 -5.54
N ASP A 90 0.60 6.93 -6.51
CA ASP A 90 1.71 5.98 -6.29
C ASP A 90 2.94 6.68 -5.70
N ALA A 91 3.22 7.92 -6.12
CA ALA A 91 4.27 8.75 -5.55
C ALA A 91 4.03 9.08 -4.07
N ILE A 92 2.79 9.33 -3.66
CA ILE A 92 2.43 9.52 -2.24
C ILE A 92 2.62 8.21 -1.47
N HIS A 93 2.22 7.07 -2.03
CA HIS A 93 2.46 5.77 -1.39
C HIS A 93 3.96 5.52 -1.19
N LEU A 94 4.77 5.71 -2.23
CA LEU A 94 6.21 5.51 -2.16
C LEU A 94 6.91 6.48 -1.21
N ALA A 95 6.51 7.76 -1.21
CA ALA A 95 7.04 8.77 -0.29
C ALA A 95 6.74 8.40 1.16
N THR A 96 5.50 7.98 1.44
CA THR A 96 5.10 7.54 2.78
C THR A 96 5.93 6.33 3.23
N ALA A 97 6.05 5.30 2.38
CA ALA A 97 6.86 4.12 2.68
C ALA A 97 8.35 4.46 2.90
N THR A 98 8.90 5.37 2.08
CA THR A 98 10.31 5.79 2.22
C THR A 98 10.56 6.51 3.54
N LEU A 99 9.64 7.37 3.99
CA LEU A 99 9.81 8.12 5.23
C LEU A 99 9.66 7.27 6.49
N LEU A 100 9.00 6.11 6.39
CA LEU A 100 8.86 5.14 7.49
C LEU A 100 10.05 4.20 7.60
N ASP A 101 10.85 4.07 6.54
CA ASP A 101 11.95 3.10 6.49
C ASP A 101 13.08 3.50 7.43
N ASP A 102 13.47 2.58 8.32
CA ASP A 102 14.58 2.72 9.25
C ASP A 102 15.41 1.42 9.22
N PRO A 103 16.76 1.48 9.28
CA PRO A 103 17.59 0.28 9.25
C PRO A 103 17.28 -0.78 10.32
N ARG A 104 16.66 -0.40 11.45
CA ARG A 104 16.23 -1.33 12.51
C ARG A 104 14.81 -1.84 12.30
N HIS A 105 14.01 -1.14 11.50
CA HIS A 105 12.62 -1.48 11.20
C HIS A 105 12.34 -1.28 9.71
N PRO A 106 12.96 -2.11 8.84
CA PRO A 106 12.84 -1.92 7.40
C PRO A 106 11.40 -2.08 6.93
N VAL A 107 11.05 -1.30 5.92
CA VAL A 107 9.76 -1.32 5.25
C VAL A 107 9.82 -2.19 4.00
N THR A 108 8.85 -3.08 3.87
CA THR A 108 8.59 -3.83 2.64
C THR A 108 7.25 -3.39 2.07
N VAL A 109 7.26 -2.95 0.81
CA VAL A 109 6.05 -2.53 0.09
C VAL A 109 5.32 -3.75 -0.47
N LEU A 110 4.09 -3.96 -0.04
CA LEU A 110 3.19 -4.97 -0.59
C LEU A 110 2.32 -4.30 -1.66
N THR A 111 2.66 -4.52 -2.93
CA THR A 111 2.00 -3.89 -4.09
C THR A 111 1.86 -4.87 -5.25
N HIS A 112 0.79 -4.74 -6.02
CA HIS A 112 0.58 -5.42 -7.30
C HIS A 112 0.79 -4.47 -8.49
N ASP A 113 1.36 -3.28 -8.26
CA ASP A 113 1.81 -2.38 -9.33
C ASP A 113 3.32 -2.55 -9.53
N VAL A 114 3.71 -3.10 -10.68
CA VAL A 114 5.12 -3.34 -11.04
C VAL A 114 5.95 -2.05 -11.02
N ARG A 115 5.39 -0.90 -11.41
CA ARG A 115 6.10 0.38 -11.43
C ARG A 115 6.37 0.85 -10.01
N LEU A 116 5.40 0.68 -9.11
CA LEU A 116 5.58 1.00 -7.70
C LEU A 116 6.60 0.06 -7.03
N ALA A 117 6.53 -1.24 -7.33
CA ALA A 117 7.49 -2.23 -6.83
C ALA A 117 8.94 -1.89 -7.25
N ASP A 118 9.14 -1.59 -8.54
CA ASP A 118 10.46 -1.24 -9.07
C ASP A 118 10.98 0.08 -8.50
N ALA A 119 10.10 1.07 -8.35
CA ALA A 119 10.47 2.34 -7.73
C ALA A 119 10.84 2.17 -6.24
N ALA A 120 10.12 1.33 -5.50
CA ALA A 120 10.46 0.97 -4.12
C ALA A 120 11.84 0.32 -4.03
N ARG A 121 12.09 -0.71 -4.86
CA ARG A 121 13.38 -1.42 -4.91
C ARG A 121 14.54 -0.49 -5.28
N SER A 122 14.33 0.42 -6.24
CA SER A 122 15.36 1.39 -6.64
C SER A 122 15.81 2.32 -5.50
N ARG A 123 14.98 2.45 -4.46
CA ARG A 123 15.22 3.26 -3.26
C ARG A 123 15.70 2.44 -2.06
N GLY A 124 15.93 1.14 -2.24
CA GLY A 124 16.41 0.25 -1.20
C GLY A 124 15.31 -0.40 -0.35
N LEU A 125 14.04 -0.16 -0.66
CA LEU A 125 12.92 -0.81 0.05
C LEU A 125 12.72 -2.25 -0.46
N GLY A 126 12.23 -3.12 0.42
CA GLY A 126 11.69 -4.41 0.00
C GLY A 126 10.40 -4.23 -0.82
N ALA A 127 10.10 -5.15 -1.73
CA ALA A 127 8.80 -5.17 -2.41
C ALA A 127 8.32 -6.61 -2.67
N ILE A 128 7.05 -6.87 -2.35
CA ILE A 128 6.36 -8.15 -2.52
C ILE A 128 5.14 -7.92 -3.41
N ASP A 129 5.02 -8.75 -4.45
CA ASP A 129 3.80 -8.88 -5.27
C ASP A 129 3.11 -10.22 -4.91
N PRO A 130 1.84 -10.23 -4.49
CA PRO A 130 1.09 -11.46 -4.23
C PRO A 130 1.02 -12.44 -5.41
N LEU A 131 1.12 -11.95 -6.64
CA LEU A 131 1.08 -12.78 -7.85
C LEU A 131 2.46 -13.17 -8.39
N GLY A 132 3.51 -12.75 -7.69
CA GLY A 132 4.89 -12.94 -8.11
C GLY A 132 5.33 -11.87 -9.11
N SER A 133 6.60 -11.48 -9.00
CA SER A 133 7.34 -10.67 -9.97
C SER A 133 8.39 -11.52 -10.65
#